data_AF-A0A139SVZ2-F1
#
_entry.id   AF-A0A139SVZ2-F1
#
_cell.length_a   1.000
_cell.length_b   1.000
_cell.length_c   1.000
_cell.angle_alpha   90.00
_cell.angle_beta   90.00
_cell.angle_gamma   90.00
#
_symmetry.space_group_name_H-M   'P 1'
#
loop_
_entity.id
_entity.type
_entity.pdbx_description
1 polymer ?
#
loop_
_entity_poly.entity_id
_entity_poly.type
_entity_poly.pdbx_seq_one_letter_code
_entity_poly.pdbx_strand_id
1 'polypeptide(L)'
;MKVEVISVGKESYEIFISHGQGGYPTWHTVSRARAIDLLEDYRISYAAFQRDPSMKNEDDLNWSRHLLGIIGATFVVDVVELPFELTEEEKARLKTLETQPA
;
A
#
# COMPACT_ATOMS: atom_id res chain seq x y z
N MET A 1 -10.01 -14.49 -6.83
CA MET A 1 -8.77 -13.74 -7.14
C MET A 1 -7.60 -14.47 -6.49
N LYS A 2 -6.57 -14.80 -7.27
CA LYS A 2 -5.31 -15.36 -6.77
C LYS A 2 -4.25 -14.27 -6.85
N VAL A 3 -3.52 -14.05 -5.75
CA VAL A 3 -2.39 -13.12 -5.71
C VAL A 3 -1.16 -13.88 -5.27
N GLU A 4 -0.09 -13.79 -6.05
CA GLU A 4 1.22 -14.36 -5.74
C GLU A 4 2.27 -13.25 -5.74
N VAL A 5 3.20 -13.32 -4.81
CA VAL A 5 4.18 -12.27 -4.56
C VAL A 5 5.53 -12.92 -4.51
N ILE A 6 6.41 -12.49 -5.43
CA ILE A 6 7.75 -13.02 -5.57
C ILE A 6 8.71 -11.88 -5.31
N SER A 7 9.62 -12.03 -4.35
CA SER A 7 10.74 -11.11 -4.20
C SER A 7 11.71 -11.31 -5.37
N VAL A 8 11.91 -10.25 -6.17
CA VAL A 8 12.86 -10.22 -7.30
C VAL A 8 14.15 -9.46 -6.97
N GLY A 9 14.27 -8.97 -5.74
CA GLY A 9 15.43 -8.28 -5.21
C GLY A 9 15.20 -7.92 -3.74
N LYS A 10 16.19 -7.26 -3.11
CA LYS A 10 16.08 -6.85 -1.69
C LYS A 10 14.84 -5.98 -1.41
N GLU A 11 14.38 -5.21 -2.39
CA GLU A 11 13.34 -4.18 -2.22
C GLU A 11 12.47 -4.06 -3.48
N SER A 12 12.24 -5.18 -4.15
CA SER A 12 11.40 -5.23 -5.34
C SER A 12 10.62 -6.54 -5.37
N TYR A 13 9.34 -6.42 -5.70
CA TYR A 13 8.38 -7.50 -5.66
C TYR A 13 7.71 -7.60 -7.03
N GLU A 14 7.64 -8.80 -7.58
CA GLU A 14 6.73 -9.09 -8.66
C GLU A 14 5.44 -9.64 -8.08
N ILE A 15 4.35 -8.93 -8.35
CA ILE A 15 3.01 -9.32 -7.97
C ILE A 15 2.34 -9.90 -9.20
N PHE A 16 1.91 -11.14 -9.09
CA PHE A 16 1.00 -11.75 -10.03
C PHE A 16 -0.42 -11.65 -9.50
N ILE A 17 -1.31 -11.00 -10.24
CA ILE A 17 -2.74 -10.94 -9.93
C ILE A 17 -3.49 -11.71 -11.01
N SER A 18 -4.24 -12.74 -10.61
CA SER A 18 -5.16 -13.46 -11.48
C SER A 18 -6.59 -13.35 -10.96
N HIS A 19 -7.49 -12.87 -11.81
CA HIS A 19 -8.90 -12.66 -11.45
C HIS A 19 -9.76 -13.94 -11.52
N GLY A 20 -9.18 -15.10 -11.79
CA GLY A 20 -9.90 -16.38 -11.84
C GLY A 20 -10.72 -16.54 -13.11
N GLN A 21 -11.90 -15.90 -13.22
CA GLN A 21 -12.78 -15.99 -14.40
C GLN A 21 -12.73 -14.70 -15.24
N GLY A 22 -12.22 -14.81 -16.47
CA GLY A 22 -12.34 -13.78 -17.53
C GLY A 22 -11.29 -12.66 -17.51
N GLY A 23 -10.59 -12.44 -16.40
CA GLY A 23 -9.50 -11.46 -16.34
C GLY A 23 -8.15 -12.07 -16.75
N TYR A 24 -7.41 -11.37 -17.60
CA TYR A 24 -6.02 -11.73 -17.91
C TYR A 24 -5.18 -11.63 -16.64
N PRO A 25 -4.29 -12.60 -16.39
CA PRO A 25 -3.31 -12.45 -15.33
C PRO A 25 -2.39 -11.27 -15.64
N THR A 26 -2.13 -10.44 -14.63
CA THR A 26 -1.26 -9.27 -14.76
C THR A 26 -0.08 -9.40 -13.81
N TRP A 27 1.11 -9.16 -14.35
CA TRP A 27 2.33 -9.02 -13.56
C TRP A 27 2.58 -7.53 -13.30
N HIS A 28 2.77 -7.18 -12.04
CA HIS A 28 3.13 -5.83 -11.61
C HIS A 28 4.45 -5.90 -10.84
N THR A 29 5.46 -5.16 -11.30
CA THR A 29 6.66 -4.94 -10.51
C THR A 29 6.42 -3.77 -9.55
N VAL A 30 6.47 -4.03 -8.25
CA VAL A 30 6.49 -3.01 -7.21
C VAL A 30 7.91 -2.84 -6.73
N SER A 31 8.51 -1.71 -7.12
CA SER A 31 9.80 -1.24 -6.57
C SER A 31 9.61 -0.64 -5.18
N ARG A 32 10.72 -0.44 -4.44
CA ARG A 32 10.74 0.31 -3.18
C ARG A 32 9.96 1.63 -3.26
N ALA A 33 10.24 2.42 -4.29
CA ALA A 33 9.56 3.70 -4.53
C ALA A 33 8.04 3.51 -4.63
N ARG A 34 7.59 2.50 -5.38
CA ARG A 34 6.15 2.24 -5.54
C ARG A 34 5.50 1.72 -4.26
N ALA A 35 6.20 0.94 -3.45
CA ALA A 35 5.72 0.49 -2.14
C ALA A 35 5.58 1.65 -1.14
N ILE A 36 6.50 2.62 -1.20
CA ILE A 36 6.40 3.87 -0.41
C ILE A 36 5.22 4.70 -0.89
N ASP A 37 5.06 4.89 -2.21
CA ASP A 37 3.91 5.64 -2.75
C ASP A 37 2.58 5.00 -2.33
N LEU A 38 2.48 3.66 -2.31
CA LEU A 38 1.29 2.95 -1.81
C LEU A 38 1.03 3.20 -0.32
N LEU A 39 2.09 3.29 0.50
CA LEU A 39 1.98 3.62 1.91
C LEU A 39 1.52 5.07 2.11
N GLU A 40 1.95 5.99 1.24
CA GLU A 40 1.47 7.38 1.21
C GLU A 40 0.00 7.46 0.82
N ASP A 41 -0.40 6.79 -0.27
CA ASP A 41 -1.78 6.71 -0.73
C ASP A 41 -2.71 6.18 0.37
N TYR A 42 -2.26 5.16 1.12
CA TYR A 42 -2.98 4.64 2.28
C TYR A 42 -3.14 5.68 3.39
N ARG A 43 -2.07 6.41 3.75
CA ARG A 43 -2.14 7.45 4.80
C ARG A 43 -3.10 8.56 4.42
N ILE A 44 -3.07 9.00 3.15
CA ILE A 44 -3.99 10.01 2.63
C ILE A 44 -5.43 9.49 2.69
N SER A 45 -5.68 8.26 2.21
CA SER A 45 -7.01 7.65 2.21
C SER A 45 -7.54 7.44 3.63
N TYR A 46 -6.67 7.04 4.57
CA TYR A 46 -7.02 6.90 5.98
C TYR A 46 -7.40 8.24 6.61
N ALA A 47 -6.63 9.30 6.34
CA ALA A 47 -6.96 10.64 6.79
C ALA A 47 -8.28 11.15 6.19
N ALA A 48 -8.54 10.88 4.90
CA ALA A 48 -9.80 11.22 4.26
C ALA A 48 -10.99 10.48 4.89
N PHE A 49 -10.85 9.18 5.12
CA PHE A 49 -11.85 8.35 5.79
C PHE A 49 -12.15 8.80 7.23
N GLN A 50 -11.11 9.18 8.00
CA GLN A 50 -11.27 9.71 9.36
C GLN A 50 -12.07 11.03 9.38
N ARG A 51 -11.96 11.85 8.33
CA ARG A 51 -12.72 13.11 8.20
C ARG A 51 -14.15 12.89 7.73
N ASP A 52 -14.32 12.02 6.73
CA ASP A 52 -15.60 11.68 6.13
C ASP A 52 -15.63 10.16 5.86
N PRO A 53 -16.28 9.36 6.72
CA PRO A 53 -16.42 7.94 6.54
C PRO A 53 -17.51 7.61 5.51
N SER A 54 -17.49 8.28 4.36
CA SER A 54 -18.34 7.97 3.23
C SER A 54 -17.85 6.70 2.53
N MET A 55 -18.79 5.99 1.90
CA MET A 55 -18.55 4.71 1.24
C MET A 55 -17.40 4.77 0.22
N LYS A 56 -17.22 5.91 -0.46
CA LYS A 56 -16.11 6.12 -1.38
C LYS A 56 -14.74 6.10 -0.67
N ASN A 57 -14.61 6.82 0.44
CA ASN A 57 -13.35 6.90 1.19
C ASN A 57 -13.03 5.56 1.86
N GLU A 58 -14.07 4.82 2.27
CA GLU A 58 -13.93 3.45 2.76
C GLU A 58 -13.42 2.49 1.67
N ASP A 59 -13.96 2.57 0.45
CA ASP A 59 -13.50 1.78 -0.69
C ASP A 59 -12.04 2.10 -1.05
N ASP A 60 -11.67 3.39 -1.10
CA ASP A 60 -10.30 3.83 -1.41
C ASP A 60 -9.30 3.37 -0.32
N LEU A 61 -9.69 3.44 0.95
CA LEU A 61 -8.91 2.93 2.09
C LEU A 61 -8.74 1.41 2.01
N ASN A 62 -9.82 0.67 1.77
CA ASN A 62 -9.80 -0.78 1.67
C ASN A 62 -8.96 -1.26 0.47
N TRP A 63 -9.03 -0.55 -0.65
CA TRP A 63 -8.21 -0.81 -1.82
C TRP A 63 -6.72 -0.63 -1.52
N SER A 64 -6.34 0.50 -0.92
CA SER A 64 -4.95 0.78 -0.55
C SER A 64 -4.42 -0.24 0.47
N ARG A 65 -5.24 -0.58 1.48
CA ARG A 65 -4.94 -1.62 2.47
C ARG A 65 -4.72 -2.98 1.80
N HIS A 66 -5.54 -3.32 0.82
CA HIS A 66 -5.40 -4.56 0.09
C HIS A 66 -4.07 -4.62 -0.68
N LEU A 67 -3.73 -3.57 -1.44
CA LEU A 67 -2.47 -3.50 -2.19
C LEU A 67 -1.23 -3.58 -1.28
N LEU A 68 -1.27 -2.94 -0.12
CA LEU A 68 -0.21 -3.04 0.89
C LEU A 68 -0.08 -4.46 1.44
N GLY A 69 -1.21 -5.12 1.74
CA GLY A 69 -1.22 -6.52 2.15
C GLY A 69 -0.64 -7.45 1.09
N ILE A 70 -0.88 -7.17 -0.19
CA ILE A 70 -0.26 -7.91 -1.29
C ILE A 70 1.26 -7.81 -1.23
N ILE A 71 1.85 -6.63 -1.03
CA ILE A 71 3.32 -6.51 -1.00
C ILE A 71 3.95 -6.97 0.32
N GLY A 72 3.20 -7.62 1.20
CA GLY A 72 3.71 -8.14 2.47
C GLY A 72 3.82 -7.10 3.57
N ALA A 73 3.07 -5.99 3.48
CA ALA A 73 2.97 -5.05 4.58
C ALA A 73 2.25 -5.68 5.79
N THR A 74 2.75 -5.39 6.99
CA THR A 74 2.14 -5.82 8.25
C THR A 74 1.32 -4.68 8.84
N PHE A 75 0.15 -5.02 9.37
CA PHE A 75 -0.76 -4.07 10.01
C PHE A 75 -0.75 -4.36 11.52
N VAL A 76 -0.10 -3.50 12.31
CA VAL A 76 -0.07 -3.56 13.77
C VAL A 76 -0.83 -2.34 14.26
N VAL A 77 -1.92 -2.51 15.01
CA VAL A 77 -2.77 -1.44 15.60
C VAL A 77 -2.32 0.00 15.26
N ASP A 78 -2.99 0.62 14.29
CA ASP A 78 -2.77 1.97 13.77
C ASP A 78 -1.44 2.23 13.02
N VAL A 79 -0.58 1.22 12.89
CA VAL A 79 0.72 1.26 12.20
C VAL A 79 0.72 0.27 11.03
N VAL A 80 1.23 0.73 9.90
CA VAL A 80 1.51 -0.10 8.72
C VAL A 80 3.01 -0.14 8.49
N GLU A 81 3.56 -1.35 8.45
CA GLU A 81 4.99 -1.60 8.27
C GLU A 81 5.22 -2.31 6.93
N LEU A 82 6.11 -1.76 6.10
CA LEU A 82 6.54 -2.43 4.87
C LEU A 82 7.50 -3.59 5.21
N PRO A 83 7.63 -4.60 4.32
CA PRO A 83 8.54 -5.74 4.52
C PRO A 83 10.04 -5.38 4.48
N PHE A 84 10.39 -4.09 4.46
CA PHE A 84 11.74 -3.56 4.43
C PHE A 84 11.84 -2.31 5.31
N GLU A 85 13.04 -2.01 5.79
CA GLU A 85 13.29 -0.82 6.61
C GLU A 85 13.21 0.46 5.78
N LEU A 86 12.49 1.46 6.28
CA LEU A 86 12.42 2.80 5.68
C LEU A 86 13.70 3.60 5.98
N THR A 87 14.16 4.40 5.02
CA THR A 87 15.26 5.34 5.25
C THR A 87 14.78 6.52 6.11
N GLU A 88 15.70 7.26 6.72
CA GLU A 88 15.34 8.47 7.48
C GLU A 88 14.64 9.52 6.61
N GLU A 89 15.00 9.62 5.33
CA GLU A 89 14.35 10.53 4.37
C GLU A 89 12.90 10.12 4.09
N GLU A 90 12.64 8.83 3.90
CA GLU A 90 11.29 8.31 3.67
C GLU A 90 10.42 8.41 4.92
N LYS A 91 10.98 8.13 6.11
CA LYS A 91 10.30 8.36 7.38
C LYS A 91 9.92 9.83 7.54
N ALA A 92 10.83 10.75 7.21
CA ALA A 92 10.57 12.19 7.25
C ALA A 92 9.46 12.59 6.27
N ARG A 93 9.52 12.09 5.03
CA ARG A 93 8.50 12.31 3.99
C ARG A 93 7.12 11.81 4.43
N LEU A 94 7.03 10.59 4.94
CA LEU A 94 5.81 9.99 5.46
C LEU A 94 5.23 10.73 6.67
N LYS A 95 6.10 11.25 7.54
CA LYS A 95 5.70 12.05 8.71
C LYS A 95 5.16 13.43 8.33
N THR A 96 5.66 14.04 7.25
CA THR A 96 5.11 15.32 6.76
C THR A 96 3.69 15.19 6.22
N LEU A 97 3.28 14.01 5.76
CA LEU A 97 1.92 13.76 5.29
C LEU A 97 0.93 13.61 6.46
N GLU A 98 1.39 13.16 7.63
CA GLU A 98 0.59 13.10 8.87
C GLU A 98 0.36 14.48 9.50
N THR A 99 1.25 15.44 9.24
CA THR A 99 1.22 16.79 9.85
C THR A 99 0.63 17.88 8.95
N GLN A 100 0.29 17.58 7.70
CA GLN A 100 -0.41 18.55 6.86
C GLN A 100 -1.83 18.77 7.38
N PRO A 101 -2.23 20.04 7.63
CA PRO A 101 -3.57 20.35 8.08
C PRO A 101 -4.59 19.91 7.03
N ALA A 102 -5.76 19.57 7.53
CA ALA A 102 -6.86 19.05 6.73
C ALA A 102 -7.31 19.95 5.60
#